data_AF-A0A7J6VWF5-F1
#
_entry.id   AF-A0A7J6VWF5-F1
#
_cell.length_a   1.000
_cell.length_b   1.000
_cell.length_c   1.000
_cell.angle_alpha   90.00
_cell.angle_beta   90.00
_cell.angle_gamma   90.00
#
_symmetry.space_group_name_H-M   'P 1'
#
loop_
_entity.id
_entity.type
_entity.pdbx_description
1 polymer ?
#
loop_
_entity_poly.entity_id
_entity_poly.type
_entity_poly.pdbx_seq_one_letter_code
_entity_poly.pdbx_strand_id
1 'polypeptide(L)' 'MAKLSPTFCIFAILVLFVSVEVMISTVEAKDCEVQWFPCVGNCPTACGSMHPGGIGKCVDDPNYPRGNLRKCSCVYPC' A
#
# COMPACT_ATOMS: atom_id res chain seq x y z
N MET A 1 35.03 8.44 -36.72
CA MET A 1 34.62 9.23 -35.54
C MET A 1 33.10 9.24 -35.50
N ALA A 2 32.50 8.38 -34.67
CA ALA A 2 31.05 8.27 -34.58
C ALA A 2 30.48 9.56 -33.96
N LYS A 3 29.73 10.34 -34.73
CA LYS A 3 28.95 11.47 -34.22
C LYS A 3 27.79 10.88 -33.43
N LEU A 4 27.97 10.71 -32.11
CA LEU A 4 26.83 10.45 -31.23
C LEU A 4 25.90 11.65 -31.34
N SER A 5 24.76 11.43 -32.01
CA SER A 5 23.73 12.45 -32.13
C SER A 5 23.25 12.83 -30.73
N PRO A 6 23.14 14.13 -30.39
CA PRO A 6 22.68 14.58 -29.07
C PRO A 6 21.30 14.00 -28.70
N THR A 7 20.49 13.66 -29.69
CA THR A 7 19.20 12.98 -29.52
C THR A 7 19.32 11.59 -28.90
N PHE A 8 20.42 10.87 -29.19
CA PHE A 8 20.66 9.53 -28.64
C PHE A 8 20.99 9.60 -27.15
N CYS A 9 21.75 10.62 -26.72
CA CYS A 9 22.06 10.85 -25.31
C CYS A 9 20.79 11.17 -24.51
N ILE A 10 19.91 12.01 -25.06
CA ILE A 10 18.64 12.37 -24.39
C ILE A 10 17.74 11.14 -24.23
N PHE A 11 17.62 10.31 -25.27
CA PHE A 11 16.82 9.09 -25.22
C PHE A 11 17.39 8.07 -24.22
N ALA A 12 18.71 7.89 -24.19
CA ALA A 12 19.37 7.01 -23.21
C ALA A 12 19.15 7.48 -21.77
N ILE A 13 19.23 8.79 -21.52
CA ILE A 13 18.94 9.38 -20.20
C ILE A 13 17.49 9.14 -19.81
N LEU A 14 16.53 9.39 -20.71
CA LEU A 14 15.11 9.14 -20.44
C LEU A 14 14.82 7.66 -20.12
N VAL A 15 15.41 6.72 -20.87
CA VAL A 15 15.27 5.28 -20.59
C VAL A 15 15.84 4.92 -19.22
N LEU A 16 16.98 5.50 -18.83
CA LEU A 16 17.56 5.30 -17.50
C LEU A 16 16.64 5.85 -16.40
N PHE A 17 16.08 7.05 -16.56
CA PHE A 17 15.14 7.63 -15.59
C PHE A 17 13.87 6.78 -15.44
N VAL A 18 13.25 6.36 -16.55
CA VAL A 18 12.07 5.49 -16.52
C VAL A 18 12.39 4.14 -15.87
N SER A 19 13.60 3.61 -16.08
CA SER A 19 14.02 2.34 -15.46
C SER A 19 14.12 2.44 -13.93
N VAL A 20 14.58 3.59 -13.40
CA VAL A 20 14.69 3.81 -11.95
C VAL A 20 13.30 3.97 -11.31
N GLU A 21 12.38 4.68 -11.96
CA GLU A 21 11.01 4.84 -11.45
C GLU A 21 10.25 3.51 -11.40
N VAL A 22 10.47 2.62 -12.38
CA VAL A 22 9.83 1.30 -12.42
C VAL A 22 10.38 0.36 -11.33
N MET A 23 11.66 0.46 -10.93
CA MET A 23 12.22 -0.36 -9.84
C MET A 23 11.72 0.04 -8.44
N ILE A 24 11.27 1.29 -8.25
CA ILE A 24 10.71 1.76 -6.98
C ILE A 24 9.28 1.24 -6.79
N SER A 25 8.53 1.01 -7.88
CA SER A 25 7.13 0.58 -7.84
C SER A 25 6.90 -0.91 -7.58
N THR A 26 7.94 -1.76 -7.50
CA THR A 26 7.78 -3.21 -7.26
C THR A 26 8.26 -3.68 -5.90
N VAL A 27 8.56 -2.77 -4.96
CA VAL A 27 8.50 -3.12 -3.55
C VAL A 27 7.02 -3.18 -3.18
N GLU A 28 6.33 -4.23 -3.64
CA GLU A 28 5.07 -4.65 -3.01
C GLU A 28 5.44 -5.00 -1.58
N ALA A 29 5.34 -4.01 -0.68
CA ALA A 29 5.14 -4.29 0.72
C ALA A 29 3.98 -5.28 0.75
N LYS A 30 4.26 -6.52 1.15
CA LYS A 30 3.25 -7.56 1.16
C LYS A 30 2.32 -7.18 2.30
N ASP A 31 1.28 -6.46 1.94
CA ASP A 31 0.33 -5.94 2.90
C ASP A 31 -0.65 -7.06 3.25
N CYS A 32 -0.57 -7.55 4.48
CA CYS A 32 -1.54 -8.47 5.03
C CYS A 32 -2.74 -7.67 5.55
N GLU A 33 -3.96 -8.15 5.27
CA GLU A 33 -5.19 -7.60 5.85
C GLU A 33 -5.82 -8.61 6.80
N VAL A 34 -6.13 -8.15 8.02
CA VAL A 34 -6.94 -8.89 8.99
C VAL A 34 -8.18 -8.07 9.36
N GLN A 35 -9.30 -8.75 9.56
CA GLN A 35 -10.57 -8.11 9.91
C GLN A 35 -11.14 -8.72 11.19
N TRP A 36 -11.63 -7.88 12.10
CA TRP A 36 -12.32 -8.35 13.31
C TRP A 36 -13.53 -7.49 13.68
N PHE A 37 -14.46 -8.10 14.40
CA PHE A 37 -15.64 -7.45 14.95
C PHE A 37 -15.59 -7.43 16.49
N PRO A 38 -16.24 -6.45 17.14
CA PRO A 38 -16.76 -5.19 16.59
C PRO A 38 -15.66 -4.11 16.48
N CYS A 39 -15.88 -3.05 15.70
CA CYS A 39 -14.98 -1.89 15.69
C CYS A 39 -15.16 -1.05 16.97
N VAL A 40 -14.48 -1.46 18.06
CA VAL A 40 -14.55 -0.77 19.35
C VAL A 40 -13.60 0.42 19.35
N GLY A 41 -14.08 1.59 18.91
CA GLY A 41 -13.53 2.94 19.16
C GLY A 41 -12.13 3.26 18.58
N ASN A 42 -11.13 2.43 18.86
CA ASN A 42 -9.71 2.63 18.53
C ASN A 42 -9.12 1.44 17.74
N CYS A 43 -9.77 1.08 16.64
CA CYS A 43 -9.25 0.15 15.64
C CYS A 43 -7.83 0.46 15.15
N PRO A 44 -7.44 1.73 14.89
CA PRO A 44 -6.07 2.07 14.52
C PRO A 44 -5.05 1.70 15.61
N THR A 45 -5.38 1.99 16.88
CA THR A 45 -4.51 1.70 18.02
C THR A 45 -4.38 0.20 18.26
N ALA A 46 -5.48 -0.55 18.18
CA ALA A 46 -5.45 -2.01 18.31
C ALA A 46 -4.63 -2.65 17.19
N CYS A 47 -4.82 -2.20 15.94
CA CYS A 47 -4.04 -2.64 14.79
C CYS A 47 -2.54 -2.38 14.98
N GLY A 48 -2.16 -1.14 15.31
CA GLY A 48 -0.75 -0.80 15.55
C GLY A 48 -0.12 -1.49 16.77
N SER A 49 -0.94 -1.90 17.76
CA SER A 49 -0.46 -2.66 18.93
C SER A 49 -0.22 -4.13 18.61
N MET A 50 -1.03 -4.74 17.74
CA MET A 50 -0.90 -6.15 17.34
C MET A 50 0.10 -6.33 16.18
N HIS A 51 0.13 -5.36 15.27
CA HIS A 51 0.93 -5.38 14.05
C HIS A 51 1.72 -4.06 13.95
N PRO A 52 3.05 -4.07 14.23
CA PRO A 52 3.88 -2.88 14.13
C PRO A 52 3.86 -2.31 12.71
N GLY A 53 3.54 -1.02 12.57
CA GLY A 53 3.37 -0.39 11.25
C GLY A 53 2.01 -0.65 10.59
N GLY A 54 1.09 -1.35 11.28
CA GLY A 54 -0.26 -1.59 10.81
C GLY A 54 -1.15 -0.35 10.88
N ILE A 55 -2.01 -0.18 9.88
CA ILE A 55 -3.00 0.88 9.75
C ILE A 55 -4.40 0.25 9.89
N GLY A 56 -5.08 0.59 10.98
CA GLY A 56 -6.45 0.13 11.26
C GLY A 56 -7.50 1.16 10.86
N LYS A 57 -8.59 0.73 10.23
CA LYS A 57 -9.78 1.55 9.92
C LYS A 57 -11.07 0.81 10.23
N CYS A 58 -12.07 1.53 10.76
CA CYS A 58 -13.42 0.99 10.84
C CYS A 58 -14.08 1.05 9.46
N VAL A 59 -14.52 -0.09 8.94
CA VAL A 59 -15.30 -0.17 7.69
C VAL A 59 -16.65 -0.80 7.98
N ASP A 60 -17.69 -0.32 7.29
CA ASP A 60 -19.01 -0.93 7.37
C ASP A 60 -19.00 -2.27 6.61
N ASP A 61 -19.63 -3.29 7.17
CA ASP A 61 -19.77 -4.60 6.51
C ASP A 61 -21.18 -4.73 5.90
N PRO A 62 -21.32 -4.68 4.56
CA PRO A 62 -22.62 -4.77 3.90
C PRO A 62 -23.25 -6.17 3.97
N ASN A 63 -22.48 -7.20 4.34
CA ASN A 63 -22.96 -8.58 4.43
C ASN A 63 -23.47 -8.95 5.83
N TYR A 64 -23.41 -8.03 6.81
CA TYR A 64 -23.84 -8.33 8.17
C TYR A 64 -25.33 -7.98 8.40
N PRO A 65 -26.21 -8.97 8.65
CA PRO A 65 -27.67 -8.80 8.64
C PRO A 65 -28.26 -8.06 9.84
N ARG A 66 -27.43 -7.47 10.72
CA ARG A 66 -27.88 -6.70 11.89
C ARG A 66 -27.09 -5.40 12.03
N GLY A 67 -27.62 -4.34 11.42
CA GLY A 67 -27.41 -2.91 11.72
C GLY A 67 -26.00 -2.41 12.07
N ASN A 68 -25.42 -1.53 11.25
CA ASN A 68 -24.29 -0.63 11.58
C ASN A 68 -23.12 -1.25 12.38
N LEU A 69 -22.89 -2.56 12.25
CA LEU A 69 -21.74 -3.20 12.86
C LEU A 69 -20.53 -2.93 11.97
N ARG A 70 -19.77 -1.91 12.36
CA ARG A 70 -18.46 -1.64 11.79
C ARG A 70 -17.50 -2.77 12.17
N LYS A 71 -16.73 -3.27 11.20
CA LYS A 71 -15.56 -4.11 11.43
C LYS A 71 -14.30 -3.28 11.43
N CYS A 72 -13.30 -3.70 12.18
CA CYS A 72 -11.96 -3.13 12.07
C CYS A 72 -11.21 -3.88 10.98
N SER A 73 -10.76 -3.17 9.95
CA SER A 73 -9.84 -3.65 8.90
C SER A 73 -8.45 -3.12 9.24
N CYS A 74 -7.50 -4.02 9.45
CA CYS A 74 -6.12 -3.71 9.80
C CYS A 74 -5.21 -4.21 8.69
N VAL A 75 -4.53 -3.27 8.04
CA VAL A 75 -3.56 -3.54 6.97
C VAL A 75 -2.17 -3.35 7.54
N TYR A 76 -1.29 -4.33 7.40
CA TYR A 76 0.06 -4.27 7.99
C TYR A 76 1.10 -4.95 7.09
N PRO A 77 2.36 -4.51 7.15
CA PRO A 77 3.43 -5.16 6.42
C PRO A 77 3.69 -6.56 6.98
N CYS A 78 3.58 -7.56 6.12
CA CYS A 78 4.01 -8.94 6.28
C CYS A 78 4.87 -9.34 5.06
#